data_AF-A0A258E5G4-F1
#
_entry.id   AF-A0A258E5G4-F1
#
_cell.length_a   1.000
_cell.length_b   1.000
_cell.length_c   1.000
_cell.angle_alpha   90.00
_cell.angle_beta   90.00
_cell.angle_gamma   90.00
#
_symmetry.space_group_name_H-M   'P 1'
#
loop_
_entity.id
_entity.type
_entity.pdbx_description
1 polymer ?
#
loop_
_entity_poly.entity_id
_entity_poly.type
_entity_poly.pdbx_seq_one_letter_code
_entity_poly.pdbx_strand_id
1 'polypeptide(L)'
;LFLFFLSPADIAYSQTTPSSHAYFSGSYSQQPIITFKEGFFNKTTYYLDGEKSSSKEVANLLNSVQTEDFRFLQNQRKKNLGYGIRLSGIGVTIGSIAYLFTNEITPANVRPWFWTSFGGGMLHSTGNILIADSERRIQRTINDFNAYNYSGGADAFLSMDKSAGFFGSKIDIYEGPMLLQNAQVLSRIKSNEEAHRMFEQVIRRQKTSTVTNVANTALAFGIMFVALGPERQSSTQNQILLPLTFTGIGLNVFSSFFDRRTRNLTREALHRYNYQ
;
A
#
# COMPACT_ATOMS: atom_id res chain seq x y z
N LEU A 1 25.84 21.82 -15.31
CA LEU A 1 25.31 20.87 -16.30
C LEU A 1 26.09 19.56 -16.12
N PHE A 2 25.62 18.69 -15.23
CA PHE A 2 26.20 17.36 -15.00
C PHE A 2 25.03 16.37 -15.12
N LEU A 3 24.95 15.75 -16.29
CA LEU A 3 23.97 14.74 -16.65
C LEU A 3 24.39 13.43 -15.97
N PHE A 4 23.64 13.01 -14.96
CA PHE A 4 23.71 11.64 -14.48
C PHE A 4 23.05 10.74 -15.51
N PHE A 5 23.88 9.97 -16.22
CA PHE A 5 23.48 8.76 -16.92
C PHE A 5 22.95 7.75 -15.89
N LEU A 6 21.62 7.59 -15.82
CA LEU A 6 21.01 6.40 -15.25
C LEU A 6 20.66 5.48 -16.41
N SER A 7 21.57 4.56 -16.72
CA SER A 7 21.27 3.39 -17.53
C SER A 7 20.08 2.66 -16.90
N PRO A 8 19.10 2.17 -17.69
CA PRO A 8 18.14 1.23 -17.17
C PRO A 8 18.92 -0.06 -16.87
N ALA A 9 19.17 -0.33 -15.59
CA ALA A 9 19.45 -1.69 -15.20
C ALA A 9 18.16 -2.47 -15.45
N ASP A 10 18.10 -3.18 -16.57
CA ASP A 10 17.16 -4.27 -16.77
C ASP A 10 17.40 -5.29 -15.65
N ILE A 11 16.67 -5.14 -14.55
CA ILE A 11 16.54 -6.18 -13.56
C ILE A 11 15.62 -7.22 -14.20
N ALA A 12 16.22 -8.07 -15.04
CA ALA A 12 15.64 -9.35 -15.41
C ALA A 12 15.44 -10.15 -14.12
N TYR A 13 14.25 -10.04 -13.53
CA TYR A 13 13.80 -11.03 -12.56
C TYR A 13 13.56 -12.33 -13.35
N SER A 14 14.60 -13.17 -13.37
CA SER A 14 14.44 -14.60 -13.53
C SER A 14 13.49 -15.09 -12.44
N GLN A 15 12.21 -15.20 -12.76
CA GLN A 15 11.29 -16.05 -12.02
C GLN A 15 11.54 -17.48 -12.50
N THR A 16 12.61 -18.08 -11.98
CA THR A 16 12.67 -19.54 -11.88
C THR A 16 11.55 -19.94 -10.94
N THR A 17 10.53 -20.58 -11.52
CA THR A 17 9.48 -21.31 -10.82
C THR A 17 10.11 -22.44 -10.00
N PRO A 18 9.88 -22.51 -8.68
CA PRO A 18 9.91 -23.78 -7.98
C PRO A 18 8.46 -24.21 -7.74
N SER A 19 8.08 -25.28 -8.43
CA SER A 19 7.07 -26.26 -8.03
C SER A 19 5.75 -25.76 -7.42
N SER A 20 4.66 -25.91 -8.17
CA SER A 20 3.33 -26.12 -7.59
C SER A 20 3.40 -27.31 -6.64
N HIS A 21 3.39 -27.07 -5.33
CA HIS A 21 3.39 -28.13 -4.34
C HIS A 21 2.04 -28.87 -4.40
N ALA A 22 2.08 -30.19 -4.54
CA ALA A 22 0.91 -31.05 -4.48
C ALA A 22 0.48 -31.19 -3.01
N TYR A 23 -0.64 -30.58 -2.67
CA TYR A 23 -1.13 -30.48 -1.29
C TYR A 23 -2.03 -31.68 -0.94
N PHE A 24 -1.48 -32.70 -0.27
CA PHE A 24 -2.23 -33.87 0.20
C PHE A 24 -2.58 -33.82 1.71
N SER A 25 -3.84 -34.21 1.98
CA SER A 25 -4.52 -34.82 3.14
C SER A 25 -4.03 -34.61 4.59
N GLY A 26 -4.77 -33.81 5.37
CA GLY A 26 -4.80 -33.76 6.84
C GLY A 26 -5.96 -32.87 7.34
N SER A 27 -6.47 -33.04 8.56
CA SER A 27 -7.70 -32.36 9.06
C SER A 27 -7.49 -30.88 9.43
N TYR A 28 -7.27 -30.03 8.44
CA TYR A 28 -7.03 -28.60 8.59
C TYR A 28 -8.30 -27.74 8.79
N SER A 29 -9.50 -28.29 8.60
CA SER A 29 -10.77 -27.53 8.55
C SER A 29 -11.25 -26.92 9.89
N GLN A 30 -10.44 -26.93 10.95
CA GLN A 30 -10.80 -26.42 12.29
C GLN A 30 -9.94 -25.22 12.75
N GLN A 31 -8.96 -24.79 11.95
CA GLN A 31 -8.15 -23.62 12.31
C GLN A 31 -8.89 -22.31 12.00
N PRO A 32 -8.73 -21.26 12.83
CA PRO A 32 -9.43 -20.00 12.63
C PRO A 32 -8.93 -19.26 11.38
N ILE A 33 -9.84 -18.62 10.65
CA ILE A 33 -9.55 -17.83 9.46
C ILE A 33 -8.89 -16.51 9.88
N ILE A 34 -7.73 -16.22 9.30
CA ILE A 34 -7.01 -14.98 9.59
C ILE A 34 -7.51 -13.88 8.66
N THR A 35 -8.12 -12.82 9.21
CA THR A 35 -8.43 -11.61 8.44
C THR A 35 -7.69 -10.41 9.01
N PHE A 36 -7.55 -9.35 8.21
CA PHE A 36 -6.90 -8.14 8.68
C PHE A 36 -7.44 -6.88 8.02
N LYS A 37 -7.40 -5.78 8.77
CA LYS A 37 -7.84 -4.45 8.33
C LYS A 37 -6.71 -3.44 8.52
N GLU A 38 -6.47 -2.62 7.52
CA GLU A 38 -5.56 -1.50 7.61
C GLU A 38 -6.26 -0.30 8.28
N GLY A 39 -5.71 0.17 9.39
CA GLY A 39 -6.20 1.33 10.15
C GLY A 39 -5.51 2.65 9.79
N PHE A 40 -5.71 3.66 10.64
CA PHE A 40 -5.06 4.97 10.47
C PHE A 40 -3.52 4.82 10.49
N PHE A 41 -2.81 5.62 9.68
CA PHE A 41 -1.38 5.44 9.38
C PHE A 41 -0.98 4.06 8.81
N ASN A 42 -1.93 3.32 8.23
CA ASN A 42 -1.79 1.94 7.72
C ASN A 42 -1.53 0.87 8.79
N LYS A 43 -1.62 1.19 10.09
CA LYS A 43 -1.43 0.17 11.15
C LYS A 43 -2.42 -0.98 10.95
N THR A 44 -1.92 -2.19 10.80
CA THR A 44 -2.78 -3.37 10.59
C THR A 44 -3.29 -3.91 11.91
N THR A 45 -4.60 -4.17 11.95
CA THR A 45 -5.27 -4.94 12.99
C THR A 45 -5.60 -6.30 12.42
N TYR A 46 -5.25 -7.35 13.14
CA TYR A 46 -5.55 -8.73 12.77
C TYR A 46 -6.77 -9.23 13.51
N TYR A 47 -7.44 -10.21 12.91
CA TYR A 47 -8.60 -10.88 13.46
C TYR A 47 -8.50 -12.38 13.18
N LEU A 48 -8.90 -13.20 14.14
CA LEU A 48 -9.06 -14.64 14.02
C LEU A 48 -10.57 -14.91 14.14
N ASP A 49 -11.20 -15.43 13.09
CA ASP A 49 -12.66 -15.64 13.01
C ASP A 49 -13.49 -14.39 13.37
N GLY A 50 -12.96 -13.20 13.07
CA GLY A 50 -13.60 -11.92 13.37
C GLY A 50 -13.28 -11.35 14.75
N GLU A 51 -12.61 -12.09 15.62
CA GLU A 51 -12.14 -11.61 16.92
C GLU A 51 -10.78 -10.94 16.82
N LYS A 52 -10.68 -9.72 17.36
CA LYS A 52 -9.46 -8.92 17.28
C LYS A 52 -8.30 -9.64 17.99
N SER A 53 -7.23 -9.87 17.26
CA SER A 53 -6.07 -10.63 17.72
C SER A 53 -4.77 -9.85 17.58
N SER A 54 -3.80 -10.17 18.43
CA SER A 54 -2.45 -9.62 18.37
C SER A 54 -1.63 -10.27 17.27
N SER A 55 -0.62 -9.56 16.77
CA SER A 55 0.34 -10.13 15.81
C SER A 55 1.13 -11.30 16.38
N LYS A 56 1.25 -11.42 17.70
CA LYS A 56 1.90 -12.57 18.35
C LYS A 56 1.01 -13.81 18.31
N GLU A 57 -0.29 -13.67 18.56
CA GLU A 57 -1.25 -14.78 18.45
C GLU A 57 -1.36 -15.29 17.01
N VAL A 58 -1.42 -14.37 16.03
CA VAL A 58 -1.39 -14.74 14.60
C VAL A 58 -0.11 -15.47 14.25
N ALA A 59 1.05 -15.00 14.75
CA ALA A 59 2.32 -15.69 14.52
C ALA A 59 2.36 -17.08 15.14
N ASN A 60 1.83 -17.24 16.36
CA ASN A 60 1.77 -18.53 17.03
C ASN A 60 0.86 -19.51 16.27
N LEU A 61 -0.27 -19.03 15.74
CA LEU A 61 -1.16 -19.82 14.89
C LEU A 61 -0.45 -20.24 13.60
N LEU A 62 0.18 -19.31 12.89
CA LEU A 62 0.93 -19.62 11.68
C LEU A 62 2.03 -20.66 11.96
N ASN A 63 2.81 -20.47 13.03
CA ASN A 63 3.88 -21.38 13.42
C ASN A 63 3.39 -22.71 14.03
N SER A 64 2.10 -22.85 14.34
CA SER A 64 1.52 -24.13 14.76
C SER A 64 1.47 -25.14 13.60
N VAL A 65 1.52 -24.65 12.36
CA VAL A 65 1.64 -25.46 11.16
C VAL A 65 3.11 -25.83 10.97
N GLN A 66 3.48 -27.04 11.40
CA GLN A 66 4.87 -27.50 11.51
C GLN A 66 5.62 -27.61 10.16
N THR A 67 4.91 -27.52 9.04
CA THR A 67 5.46 -27.73 7.70
C THR A 67 6.04 -26.46 7.05
N GLU A 68 5.81 -25.27 7.60
CA GLU A 68 6.28 -24.01 7.00
C GLU A 68 6.92 -23.06 8.04
N ASP A 69 8.11 -22.52 7.71
CA ASP A 69 8.76 -21.47 8.50
C ASP A 69 8.20 -20.09 8.10
N PHE A 70 7.06 -19.73 8.69
CA PHE A 70 6.45 -18.44 8.45
C PHE A 70 7.26 -17.32 9.11
N ARG A 71 7.98 -16.54 8.30
CA ARG A 71 8.72 -15.34 8.74
C ARG A 71 7.83 -14.13 9.08
N PHE A 72 6.62 -14.38 9.57
CA PHE A 72 5.60 -13.38 9.87
C PHE A 72 6.11 -12.32 10.85
N LEU A 73 6.71 -12.72 11.98
CA LEU A 73 7.21 -11.76 12.99
C LEU A 73 8.37 -10.91 12.46
N GLN A 74 9.25 -11.48 11.62
CA GLN A 74 10.33 -10.72 11.00
C GLN A 74 9.76 -9.65 10.05
N ASN A 75 8.79 -10.03 9.21
CA ASN A 75 8.10 -9.09 8.33
C ASN A 75 7.33 -8.03 9.14
N GLN A 76 6.71 -8.40 10.26
CA GLN A 76 6.04 -7.45 11.14
C GLN A 76 7.01 -6.44 11.76
N ARG A 77 8.21 -6.87 12.18
CA ARG A 77 9.27 -5.98 12.67
C ARG A 77 9.76 -5.03 11.58
N LYS A 78 9.99 -5.55 10.37
CA LYS A 78 10.38 -4.74 9.20
C LYS A 78 9.31 -3.70 8.86
N LYS A 79 8.03 -4.08 8.93
CA LYS A 79 6.90 -3.18 8.77
C LYS A 79 6.88 -2.07 9.84
N ASN A 80 7.11 -2.43 11.11
CA ASN A 80 7.18 -1.46 12.21
C ASN A 80 8.34 -0.47 12.04
N LEU A 81 9.51 -0.94 11.60
CA LEU A 81 10.64 -0.08 11.25
C LEU A 81 10.28 0.89 10.12
N GLY A 82 9.61 0.39 9.09
CA GLY A 82 9.09 1.21 7.99
C GLY A 82 8.16 2.33 8.47
N TYR A 83 7.30 2.08 9.47
CA TYR A 83 6.52 3.15 10.10
C TYR A 83 7.38 4.19 10.80
N GLY A 84 8.40 3.77 11.55
CA GLY A 84 9.32 4.70 12.22
C GLY A 84 10.00 5.64 11.22
N ILE A 85 10.52 5.09 10.12
CA ILE A 85 11.17 5.85 9.04
C ILE A 85 10.18 6.77 8.32
N ARG A 86 8.96 6.29 8.07
CA ARG A 86 7.90 7.11 7.46
C ARG A 86 7.53 8.29 8.35
N LEU A 87 7.35 8.06 9.65
CA LEU A 87 6.97 9.10 10.62
C LEU A 87 8.07 10.12 10.80
N SER A 88 9.34 9.72 10.82
CA SER A 88 10.46 10.68 10.85
C SER A 88 10.48 11.53 9.59
N GLY A 89 10.27 10.95 8.40
CA GLY A 89 10.14 11.71 7.15
C GLY A 89 9.00 12.73 7.18
N ILE A 90 7.81 12.33 7.65
CA ILE A 90 6.67 13.24 7.85
C ILE A 90 7.02 14.36 8.83
N GLY A 91 7.66 14.04 9.97
CA GLY A 91 8.07 15.01 10.97
C GLY A 91 9.03 16.05 10.41
N VAL A 92 10.04 15.61 9.63
CA VAL A 92 10.99 16.49 8.95
C VAL A 92 10.27 17.42 7.96
N THR A 93 9.35 16.89 7.15
CA THR A 93 8.59 17.71 6.20
C THR A 93 7.64 18.70 6.89
N ILE A 94 6.99 18.34 7.99
CA ILE A 94 6.16 19.27 8.76
C ILE A 94 7.03 20.36 9.40
N GLY A 95 8.17 19.97 9.99
CA GLY A 95 9.12 20.91 10.58
C GLY A 95 9.69 21.89 9.55
N SER A 96 10.01 21.43 8.33
CA SER A 96 10.46 22.31 7.26
C SER A 96 9.35 23.28 6.84
N ILE A 97 8.11 22.82 6.70
CA ILE A 97 6.98 23.71 6.37
C ILE A 97 6.81 24.77 7.47
N ALA A 98 6.83 24.38 8.74
CA ALA A 98 6.76 25.33 9.86
C ALA A 98 7.91 26.34 9.83
N TYR A 99 9.13 25.91 9.48
CA TYR A 99 10.26 26.80 9.23
C TYR A 99 9.96 27.82 8.13
N LEU A 100 9.37 27.40 7.00
CA LEU A 100 9.02 28.31 5.91
C LEU A 100 7.92 29.32 6.31
N PHE A 101 7.00 28.94 7.19
CA PHE A 101 5.94 29.83 7.71
C PHE A 101 6.43 30.87 8.71
N THR A 102 7.45 30.51 9.49
CA THR A 102 7.98 31.36 10.57
C THR A 102 9.09 32.30 10.09
N ASN A 103 9.55 32.15 8.86
CA ASN A 103 10.60 32.94 8.26
C ASN A 103 10.11 33.67 7.00
N GLU A 104 10.75 34.79 6.66
CA GLU A 104 10.50 35.45 5.39
C GLU A 104 10.87 34.54 4.22
N ILE A 105 10.00 34.46 3.22
CA ILE A 105 10.20 33.62 2.04
C ILE A 105 11.17 34.33 1.09
N THR A 106 12.45 34.14 1.36
CA THR A 106 13.60 34.57 0.56
C THR A 106 14.32 33.34 -0.02
N PRO A 107 15.12 33.47 -1.09
CA PRO A 107 15.90 32.35 -1.62
C PRO A 107 16.76 31.63 -0.56
N ALA A 108 17.25 32.37 0.44
CA ALA A 108 18.05 31.85 1.55
C ALA A 108 17.26 30.93 2.50
N ASN A 109 15.93 31.11 2.60
CA ASN A 109 15.06 30.26 3.43
C ASN A 109 14.33 29.18 2.60
N VAL A 110 14.01 29.48 1.33
CA VAL A 110 13.34 28.54 0.41
C VAL A 110 14.26 27.37 0.04
N ARG A 111 15.55 27.61 -0.20
CA ARG A 111 16.48 26.52 -0.57
C ARG A 111 16.68 25.50 0.56
N PRO A 112 16.99 25.89 1.82
CA PRO A 112 17.03 24.95 2.93
C PRO A 112 15.69 24.24 3.18
N TRP A 113 14.56 24.96 3.07
CA TRP A 113 13.23 24.36 3.15
C TRP A 113 13.04 23.26 2.11
N PHE A 114 13.36 23.53 0.84
CA PHE A 114 13.20 22.59 -0.26
C PHE A 114 14.04 21.33 -0.02
N TRP A 115 15.33 21.47 0.30
CA TRP A 115 16.21 20.33 0.52
C TRP A 115 15.85 19.52 1.76
N THR A 116 15.43 20.18 2.84
CA THR A 116 14.94 19.50 4.05
C THR A 116 13.64 18.75 3.76
N SER A 117 12.71 19.38 3.01
CA SER A 117 11.45 18.76 2.59
C SER A 117 11.69 17.58 1.64
N PHE A 118 12.65 17.71 0.72
CA PHE A 118 13.07 16.65 -0.18
C PHE A 118 13.65 15.46 0.59
N GLY A 119 14.58 15.70 1.52
CA GLY A 119 15.13 14.66 2.40
C GLY A 119 14.05 13.98 3.25
N GLY A 120 13.12 14.75 3.83
CA GLY A 120 11.95 14.22 4.52
C GLY A 120 11.05 13.37 3.62
N GLY A 121 10.84 13.80 2.37
CA GLY A 121 10.12 13.07 1.35
C GLY A 121 10.80 11.75 0.96
N MET A 122 12.13 11.72 0.86
CA MET A 122 12.90 10.49 0.64
C MET A 122 12.71 9.51 1.79
N LEU A 123 12.86 9.95 3.05
CA LEU A 123 12.61 9.11 4.23
C LEU A 123 11.17 8.58 4.24
N HIS A 124 10.18 9.44 3.97
CA HIS A 124 8.79 9.02 3.84
C HIS A 124 8.65 7.89 2.79
N SER A 125 9.20 8.09 1.59
CA SER A 125 9.14 7.12 0.49
C SER A 125 9.81 5.78 0.86
N THR A 126 11.01 5.83 1.45
CA THR A 126 11.71 4.62 1.94
C THR A 126 10.87 3.87 2.97
N GLY A 127 10.27 4.58 3.93
CA GLY A 127 9.34 3.99 4.89
C GLY A 127 8.15 3.31 4.21
N ASN A 128 7.53 3.97 3.21
CA ASN A 128 6.42 3.40 2.43
C ASN A 128 6.83 2.13 1.67
N ILE A 129 8.03 2.08 1.08
CA ILE A 129 8.54 0.90 0.37
C ILE A 129 8.71 -0.27 1.34
N LEU A 130 9.31 -0.03 2.51
CA LEU A 130 9.51 -1.06 3.54
C LEU A 130 8.19 -1.60 4.08
N ILE A 131 7.22 -0.71 4.35
CA ILE A 131 5.87 -1.09 4.77
C ILE A 131 5.21 -1.93 3.67
N ALA A 132 5.24 -1.49 2.41
CA ALA A 132 4.58 -2.16 1.30
C ALA A 132 5.15 -3.56 1.01
N ASP A 133 6.47 -3.73 0.99
CA ASP A 133 7.11 -5.04 0.83
C ASP A 133 6.75 -5.98 1.98
N SER A 134 6.82 -5.48 3.22
CA SER A 134 6.49 -6.28 4.41
C SER A 134 5.01 -6.66 4.44
N GLU A 135 4.12 -5.74 4.08
CA GLU A 135 2.68 -5.99 3.96
C GLU A 135 2.36 -7.04 2.91
N ARG A 136 3.01 -6.96 1.74
CA ARG A 136 2.83 -7.93 0.66
C ARG A 136 3.22 -9.34 1.12
N ARG A 137 4.35 -9.47 1.81
CA ARG A 137 4.82 -10.76 2.36
C ARG A 137 3.87 -11.30 3.43
N ILE A 138 3.44 -10.47 4.36
CA ILE A 138 2.45 -10.84 5.40
C ILE A 138 1.13 -11.29 4.75
N GLN A 139 0.65 -10.54 3.76
CA GLN A 139 -0.60 -10.85 3.08
C GLN A 139 -0.52 -12.18 2.33
N ARG A 140 0.60 -12.46 1.64
CA ARG A 140 0.83 -13.76 1.01
C ARG A 140 0.81 -14.89 2.02
N THR A 141 1.60 -14.79 3.09
CA THR A 141 1.60 -15.77 4.17
C THR A 141 0.20 -16.05 4.73
N ILE A 142 -0.60 -15.00 4.97
CA ILE A 142 -1.98 -15.15 5.43
C ILE A 142 -2.86 -15.80 4.37
N ASN A 143 -2.75 -15.38 3.11
CA ASN A 143 -3.53 -15.94 2.01
C ASN A 143 -3.21 -17.41 1.79
N ASP A 144 -1.93 -17.80 1.83
CA ASP A 144 -1.47 -19.18 1.66
C ASP A 144 -2.03 -20.04 2.81
N PHE A 145 -1.86 -19.58 4.06
CA PHE A 145 -2.47 -20.22 5.24
C PHE A 145 -3.99 -20.37 5.12
N ASN A 146 -4.70 -19.32 4.71
CA ASN A 146 -6.15 -19.33 4.57
C ASN A 146 -6.61 -20.22 3.40
N ALA A 147 -5.87 -20.25 2.30
CA ALA A 147 -6.14 -21.12 1.15
C ALA A 147 -5.95 -22.60 1.51
N TYR A 148 -4.97 -22.94 2.36
CA TYR A 148 -4.83 -24.30 2.91
C TYR A 148 -6.04 -24.72 3.76
N ASN A 149 -6.58 -23.80 4.53
CA ASN A 149 -7.77 -24.03 5.36
C ASN A 149 -9.09 -23.90 4.56
N TYR A 150 -9.04 -23.49 3.29
CA TYR A 150 -10.17 -23.51 2.36
C TYR A 150 -10.38 -24.93 1.83
N SER A 151 -11.02 -25.78 2.63
CA SER A 151 -11.20 -27.21 2.32
C SER A 151 -12.59 -27.59 1.81
N GLY A 152 -13.41 -26.67 1.28
CA GLY A 152 -14.82 -27.02 1.03
C GLY A 152 -15.69 -26.15 0.12
N GLY A 153 -15.16 -25.21 -0.66
CA GLY A 153 -15.99 -24.49 -1.63
C GLY A 153 -16.09 -25.25 -2.97
N ALA A 154 -17.25 -25.17 -3.63
CA ALA A 154 -17.43 -25.64 -5.00
C ALA A 154 -16.68 -24.77 -6.03
N ASP A 155 -16.23 -23.59 -5.62
CA ASP A 155 -15.59 -22.57 -6.44
C ASP A 155 -14.11 -22.38 -6.06
N ALA A 156 -13.37 -21.63 -6.88
CA ALA A 156 -11.94 -21.42 -6.68
C ALA A 156 -11.65 -20.26 -5.72
N PHE A 157 -10.67 -20.47 -4.82
CA PHE A 157 -10.24 -19.45 -3.86
C PHE A 157 -9.68 -18.20 -4.55
N LEU A 158 -10.22 -17.04 -4.20
CA LEU A 158 -9.74 -15.75 -4.70
C LEU A 158 -8.82 -15.07 -3.68
N SER A 159 -7.63 -14.70 -4.14
CA SER A 159 -6.65 -13.95 -3.35
C SER A 159 -6.39 -12.57 -3.95
N MET A 160 -5.89 -11.67 -3.12
CA MET A 160 -5.53 -10.31 -3.51
C MET A 160 -4.03 -10.11 -3.41
N ASP A 161 -3.44 -9.40 -4.37
CA ASP A 161 -2.12 -8.77 -4.27
C ASP A 161 -2.22 -7.26 -4.58
N LYS A 162 -1.22 -6.50 -4.11
CA LYS A 162 -1.05 -5.08 -4.42
C LYS A 162 0.12 -4.94 -5.37
N SER A 163 -0.13 -4.46 -6.58
CA SER A 163 0.91 -4.11 -7.54
C SER A 163 1.13 -2.60 -7.60
N ALA A 164 2.35 -2.20 -7.98
CA ALA A 164 2.66 -0.82 -8.28
C ALA A 164 2.35 -0.55 -9.75
N GLY A 165 1.44 0.40 -10.02
CA GLY A 165 1.22 0.97 -11.34
C GLY A 165 1.88 2.35 -11.44
N PHE A 166 2.01 2.86 -12.67
CA PHE A 166 2.60 4.18 -12.95
C PHE A 166 1.86 5.33 -12.23
N PHE A 167 0.54 5.21 -12.10
CA PHE A 167 -0.33 6.22 -11.44
C PHE A 167 -0.81 5.79 -10.05
N GLY A 168 -0.04 4.95 -9.36
CA GLY A 168 -0.34 4.51 -8.00
C GLY A 168 -0.63 3.01 -7.89
N SER A 169 -1.07 2.59 -6.71
CA SER A 169 -1.24 1.17 -6.43
C SER A 169 -2.48 0.60 -7.11
N LYS A 170 -2.32 -0.55 -7.75
CA LYS A 170 -3.40 -1.34 -8.31
C LYS A 170 -3.67 -2.55 -7.41
N ILE A 171 -4.93 -2.96 -7.36
CA ILE A 171 -5.33 -4.19 -6.69
C ILE A 171 -5.51 -5.24 -7.78
N ASP A 172 -4.78 -6.34 -7.64
CA ASP A 172 -4.81 -7.48 -8.52
C ASP A 172 -5.46 -8.65 -7.77
N ILE A 173 -6.35 -9.37 -8.44
CA ILE A 173 -7.09 -10.51 -7.88
C ILE A 173 -6.66 -11.76 -8.61
N TYR A 174 -6.36 -12.82 -7.87
CA TYR A 174 -5.85 -14.07 -8.40
C TYR A 174 -6.76 -15.23 -8.02
N GLU A 175 -6.83 -16.18 -8.94
CA GLU A 175 -7.34 -17.52 -8.71
C GLU A 175 -6.15 -18.48 -8.85
N GLY A 176 -5.60 -18.95 -7.73
CA GLY A 176 -4.30 -19.60 -7.73
C GLY A 176 -3.23 -18.71 -8.40
N PRO A 177 -2.53 -19.16 -9.45
CA PRO A 177 -1.55 -18.34 -10.17
C PRO A 177 -2.16 -17.39 -11.22
N MET A 178 -3.45 -17.53 -11.56
CA MET A 178 -4.07 -16.80 -12.66
C MET A 178 -4.56 -15.42 -12.21
N LEU A 179 -4.03 -14.37 -12.83
CA LEU A 179 -4.52 -13.00 -12.65
C LEU A 179 -5.87 -12.82 -13.34
N LEU A 180 -6.89 -12.41 -12.58
CA LEU A 180 -8.23 -12.16 -13.09
C LEU A 180 -8.44 -10.70 -13.49
N GLN A 181 -9.16 -10.50 -14.59
CA GLN A 181 -9.72 -9.21 -14.96
C GLN A 181 -10.96 -8.89 -14.13
N ASN A 182 -11.28 -7.60 -13.96
CA ASN A 182 -12.44 -7.16 -13.17
C ASN A 182 -13.76 -7.83 -13.59
N ALA A 183 -13.98 -8.03 -14.89
CA ALA A 183 -15.17 -8.71 -15.40
C ALA A 183 -15.22 -10.19 -15.00
N GLN A 184 -14.06 -10.86 -15.01
CA GLN A 184 -13.93 -12.25 -14.55
C GLN A 184 -14.18 -12.33 -13.05
N VAL A 185 -13.62 -11.42 -12.25
CA VAL A 185 -13.87 -11.38 -10.79
C VAL A 185 -15.36 -11.17 -10.51
N LEU A 186 -16.01 -10.18 -11.15
CA LEU A 186 -17.45 -9.94 -11.02
C LEU A 186 -18.28 -11.17 -11.38
N SER A 187 -17.89 -11.90 -12.44
CA SER A 187 -18.57 -13.13 -12.83
C SER A 187 -18.48 -14.22 -11.76
N ARG A 188 -17.33 -14.34 -11.08
CA ARG A 188 -17.11 -15.34 -10.02
C ARG A 188 -17.91 -15.02 -8.78
N ILE A 189 -17.87 -13.75 -8.34
CA ILE A 189 -18.54 -13.34 -7.11
C ILE A 189 -20.04 -13.08 -7.30
N LYS A 190 -20.60 -13.26 -8.51
CA LYS A 190 -22.02 -13.03 -8.81
C LYS A 190 -22.94 -13.92 -7.96
N SER A 191 -22.47 -15.10 -7.56
CA SER A 191 -23.21 -16.00 -6.67
C SER A 191 -23.43 -15.41 -5.27
N ASN A 192 -22.60 -14.45 -4.83
CA ASN A 192 -22.73 -13.72 -3.58
C ASN A 192 -23.03 -12.24 -3.85
N GLU A 193 -24.31 -11.86 -3.80
CA GLU A 193 -24.81 -10.51 -4.11
C GLU A 193 -24.12 -9.41 -3.26
N GLU A 194 -23.80 -9.70 -1.99
CA GLU A 194 -23.10 -8.75 -1.12
C GLU A 194 -21.65 -8.53 -1.57
N ALA A 195 -20.92 -9.61 -1.83
CA ALA A 195 -19.55 -9.54 -2.35
C ALA A 195 -19.50 -8.84 -3.72
N HIS A 196 -20.47 -9.13 -4.58
CA HIS A 196 -20.63 -8.48 -5.89
C HIS A 196 -20.77 -6.96 -5.76
N ARG A 197 -21.72 -6.48 -4.93
CA ARG A 197 -21.92 -5.04 -4.69
C ARG A 197 -20.68 -4.37 -4.09
N MET A 198 -20.01 -5.03 -3.15
CA MET A 198 -18.78 -4.49 -2.55
C MET A 198 -17.67 -4.36 -3.59
N PHE A 199 -17.51 -5.34 -4.48
CA PHE A 199 -16.47 -5.31 -5.51
C PHE A 199 -16.76 -4.28 -6.62
N GLU A 200 -18.02 -4.06 -7.00
CA GLU A 200 -18.36 -2.94 -7.89
C GLU A 200 -17.93 -1.59 -7.31
N GLN A 201 -18.12 -1.39 -5.99
CA GLN A 201 -17.64 -0.20 -5.30
C GLN A 201 -16.11 -0.11 -5.33
N VAL A 202 -15.38 -1.23 -5.20
CA VAL A 202 -13.92 -1.29 -5.34
C VAL A 202 -13.50 -0.76 -6.71
N ILE A 203 -14.12 -1.24 -7.79
CA ILE A 203 -13.77 -0.83 -9.17
C ILE A 203 -13.98 0.67 -9.36
N ARG A 204 -15.10 1.22 -8.89
CA ARG A 204 -15.38 2.67 -8.98
C ARG A 204 -14.33 3.49 -8.22
N ARG A 205 -13.94 3.02 -7.04
CA ARG A 205 -12.92 3.67 -6.21
C ARG A 205 -11.55 3.64 -6.89
N GLN A 206 -11.11 2.51 -7.42
CA GLN A 206 -9.80 2.45 -8.09
C GLN A 206 -9.66 3.50 -9.21
N LYS A 207 -10.73 3.77 -9.97
CA LYS A 207 -10.73 4.85 -10.98
C LYS A 207 -10.52 6.23 -10.38
N THR A 208 -11.21 6.56 -9.28
CA THR A 208 -11.05 7.85 -8.58
C THR A 208 -9.63 8.03 -8.06
N SER A 209 -9.03 6.98 -7.48
CA SER A 209 -7.65 7.04 -6.98
C SER A 209 -6.64 7.38 -8.07
N THR A 210 -6.73 6.71 -9.23
CA THR A 210 -5.86 6.99 -10.39
C THR A 210 -5.90 8.45 -10.79
N VAL A 211 -7.09 9.05 -10.86
CA VAL A 211 -7.25 10.48 -11.20
C VAL A 211 -6.60 11.38 -10.14
N THR A 212 -6.79 11.09 -8.86
CA THR A 212 -6.16 11.83 -7.76
C THR A 212 -4.63 11.73 -7.82
N ASN A 213 -4.08 10.57 -8.15
CA ASN A 213 -2.63 10.36 -8.24
C ASN A 213 -2.00 11.09 -9.43
N VAL A 214 -2.70 11.19 -10.56
CA VAL A 214 -2.28 12.03 -11.71
C VAL A 214 -2.21 13.50 -11.28
N ALA A 215 -3.26 14.00 -10.60
CA ALA A 215 -3.29 15.38 -10.12
C ALA A 215 -2.17 15.67 -9.09
N ASN A 216 -1.93 14.76 -8.15
CA ASN A 216 -0.81 14.83 -7.20
C ASN A 216 0.54 14.95 -7.91
N THR A 217 0.76 14.14 -8.93
CA THR A 217 2.02 14.13 -9.69
C THR A 217 2.24 15.46 -10.40
N ALA A 218 1.20 16.00 -11.04
CA ALA A 218 1.26 17.31 -11.69
C ALA A 218 1.57 18.45 -10.70
N LEU A 219 0.96 18.42 -9.51
CA LEU A 219 1.23 19.41 -8.46
C LEU A 219 2.67 19.31 -7.93
N ALA A 220 3.21 18.10 -7.76
CA ALA A 220 4.60 17.92 -7.34
C ALA A 220 5.59 18.54 -8.34
N PHE A 221 5.36 18.34 -9.65
CA PHE A 221 6.14 19.01 -10.70
C PHE A 221 5.99 20.54 -10.66
N GLY A 222 4.78 21.05 -10.42
CA GLY A 222 4.52 22.48 -10.27
C GLY A 222 5.29 23.10 -9.09
N ILE A 223 5.28 22.44 -7.93
CA ILE A 223 6.05 22.88 -6.74
C ILE A 223 7.55 22.89 -7.04
N MET A 224 8.06 21.84 -7.68
CA MET A 224 9.49 21.75 -8.04
C MET A 224 9.91 22.89 -8.98
N PHE A 225 9.09 23.20 -9.99
CA PHE A 225 9.36 24.28 -10.93
C PHE A 225 9.40 25.66 -10.25
N VAL A 226 8.47 25.93 -9.32
CA VAL A 226 8.43 27.20 -8.58
C VAL A 226 9.56 27.31 -7.55
N ALA A 227 9.99 26.20 -6.96
CA ALA A 227 11.06 26.18 -5.96
C ALA A 227 12.48 26.28 -6.56
N LEU A 228 12.69 25.71 -7.76
CA LEU A 228 14.00 25.64 -8.44
C LEU A 228 14.16 26.63 -9.60
N GLY A 229 13.10 27.36 -9.97
CA GLY A 229 13.13 28.35 -11.04
C GLY A 229 13.98 29.59 -10.73
N PRO A 230 14.31 30.41 -11.74
CA PRO A 230 15.08 31.64 -11.56
C PRO A 230 14.39 32.61 -10.60
N GLU A 231 15.18 33.34 -9.81
CA GLU A 231 14.73 34.22 -8.71
C GLU A 231 13.66 35.23 -9.19
N ARG A 232 12.40 34.99 -8.83
CA ARG A 232 11.31 35.96 -9.00
C ARG A 232 11.12 36.69 -7.68
N GLN A 233 11.04 38.03 -7.73
CA GLN A 233 10.88 38.88 -6.54
C GLN A 233 9.64 38.51 -5.70
N SER A 234 9.82 38.64 -4.38
CA SER A 234 9.18 37.99 -3.22
C SER A 234 7.65 38.00 -3.05
N SER A 235 6.83 38.62 -3.90
CA SER A 235 5.37 38.67 -3.66
C SER A 235 4.59 37.55 -4.37
N THR A 236 4.95 37.23 -5.62
CA THR A 236 4.24 36.22 -6.43
C THR A 236 4.61 34.78 -6.03
N GLN A 237 5.81 34.57 -5.50
CA GLN A 237 6.26 33.24 -5.06
C GLN A 237 5.50 32.77 -3.81
N ASN A 238 5.18 33.68 -2.87
CA ASN A 238 4.39 33.37 -1.67
C ASN A 238 2.95 33.00 -1.97
N GLN A 239 2.33 33.71 -2.92
CA GLN A 239 0.93 33.49 -3.31
C GLN A 239 0.70 32.15 -3.99
N ILE A 240 1.74 31.50 -4.52
CA ILE A 240 1.64 30.27 -5.32
C ILE A 240 2.24 29.07 -4.58
N LEU A 241 3.41 29.22 -3.93
CA LEU A 241 4.13 28.10 -3.34
C LEU A 241 3.40 27.48 -2.13
N LEU A 242 2.84 28.31 -1.24
CA LEU A 242 2.15 27.82 -0.05
C LEU A 242 0.84 27.09 -0.40
N PRO A 243 -0.06 27.65 -1.25
CA PRO A 243 -1.26 26.93 -1.67
C PRO A 243 -0.96 25.63 -2.43
N LEU A 244 0.05 25.62 -3.31
CA LEU A 244 0.45 24.39 -4.02
C LEU A 244 0.96 23.32 -3.05
N THR A 245 1.79 23.70 -2.09
CA THR A 245 2.33 22.79 -1.08
C THR A 245 1.21 22.16 -0.24
N PHE A 246 0.23 22.95 0.23
CA PHE A 246 -0.93 22.42 0.95
C PHE A 246 -1.81 21.53 0.09
N THR A 247 -2.06 21.92 -1.16
CA THR A 247 -2.87 21.11 -2.08
C THR A 247 -2.20 19.75 -2.32
N GLY A 248 -0.88 19.72 -2.50
CA GLY A 248 -0.10 18.49 -2.63
C GLY A 248 -0.15 17.61 -1.37
N ILE A 249 -0.03 18.19 -0.17
CA ILE A 249 -0.13 17.44 1.09
C ILE A 249 -1.53 16.86 1.26
N GLY A 250 -2.56 17.69 1.07
CA GLY A 250 -3.96 17.29 1.20
C GLY A 250 -4.28 16.13 0.27
N LEU A 251 -3.96 16.25 -1.02
CA LEU A 251 -4.26 15.20 -2.00
C LEU A 251 -3.48 13.91 -1.78
N ASN A 252 -2.26 13.94 -1.21
CA ASN A 252 -1.52 12.72 -0.81
C ASN A 252 -2.15 12.03 0.41
N VAL A 253 -2.67 12.79 1.39
CA VAL A 253 -3.38 12.24 2.54
C VAL A 253 -4.73 11.64 2.10
N PHE A 254 -5.46 12.35 1.24
CA PHE A 254 -6.74 11.89 0.68
C PHE A 254 -6.55 10.63 -0.17
N SER A 255 -5.57 10.59 -1.08
CA SER A 255 -5.30 9.40 -1.90
C SER A 255 -4.94 8.18 -1.05
N SER A 256 -4.06 8.36 -0.04
CA SER A 256 -3.68 7.28 0.86
C SER A 256 -4.86 6.73 1.68
N PHE A 257 -5.77 7.58 2.15
CA PHE A 257 -6.98 7.16 2.86
C PHE A 257 -7.91 6.37 1.95
N PHE A 258 -8.10 6.87 0.73
CA PHE A 258 -9.01 6.30 -0.25
C PHE A 258 -8.52 4.92 -0.73
N ASP A 259 -7.22 4.78 -0.98
CA ASP A 259 -6.59 3.51 -1.33
C ASP A 259 -6.72 2.48 -0.21
N ARG A 260 -6.52 2.90 1.04
CA ARG A 260 -6.66 2.02 2.21
C ARG A 260 -8.08 1.48 2.33
N ARG A 261 -9.09 2.36 2.24
CA ARG A 261 -10.49 1.96 2.31
C ARG A 261 -10.85 0.99 1.19
N THR A 262 -10.33 1.23 -0.01
CA THR A 262 -10.53 0.36 -1.17
C THR A 262 -9.93 -1.03 -0.93
N ARG A 263 -8.70 -1.12 -0.42
CA ARG A 263 -8.07 -2.41 -0.08
C ARG A 263 -8.84 -3.18 0.99
N ASN A 264 -9.27 -2.52 2.07
CA ASN A 264 -10.06 -3.18 3.11
C ASN A 264 -11.39 -3.70 2.57
N LEU A 265 -12.06 -2.92 1.71
CA LEU A 265 -13.31 -3.33 1.07
C LEU A 265 -13.09 -4.53 0.15
N THR A 266 -11.99 -4.57 -0.60
CA THR A 266 -11.65 -5.75 -1.42
C THR A 266 -11.42 -6.98 -0.57
N ARG A 267 -10.65 -6.89 0.53
CA ARG A 267 -10.44 -8.03 1.44
C ARG A 267 -11.74 -8.55 2.03
N GLU A 268 -12.65 -7.63 2.39
CA GLU A 268 -13.96 -8.01 2.90
C GLU A 268 -14.82 -8.71 1.82
N ALA A 269 -14.84 -8.18 0.60
CA ALA A 269 -15.55 -8.81 -0.52
C ALA A 269 -15.02 -10.23 -0.81
N LEU A 270 -13.70 -10.40 -0.84
CA LEU A 270 -13.08 -11.71 -1.06
C LEU A 270 -13.32 -12.66 0.12
N HIS A 271 -13.25 -12.18 1.36
CA HIS A 271 -13.56 -13.00 2.53
C HIS A 271 -14.99 -13.53 2.47
N ARG A 272 -15.96 -12.67 2.12
CA ARG A 272 -17.35 -13.09 1.95
C ARG A 272 -17.45 -14.16 0.86
N TYR A 273 -16.95 -13.89 -0.33
CA TYR A 273 -16.97 -14.87 -1.42
C TYR A 273 -16.31 -16.21 -1.05
N ASN A 274 -15.16 -16.19 -0.37
CA ASN A 274 -14.41 -17.39 -0.05
C ASN A 274 -14.99 -18.17 1.15
N TYR A 275 -15.77 -17.57 2.05
CA TYR A 275 -16.13 -18.23 3.31
C TYR A 275 -17.58 -18.02 3.77
N GLN A 276 -18.41 -17.29 3.01
CA GLN A 276 -19.81 -16.98 3.32
C GLN A 276 -20.72 -17.14 2.10
#